data_AF-A0A933TVB6-F1
#
_entry.id   AF-A0A933TVB6-F1
#
_cell.length_a   1.000
_cell.length_b   1.000
_cell.length_c   1.000
_cell.angle_alpha   90.00
_cell.angle_beta   90.00
_cell.angle_gamma   90.00
#
_symmetry.space_group_name_H-M   'P 1'
#
loop_
_entity.id
_entity.type
_entity.pdbx_description
1 polymer ?
#
loop_
_entity_poly.entity_id
_entity_poly.type
_entity_poly.pdbx_seq_one_letter_code
_entity_poly.pdbx_strand_id
1 'polypeptide(L)' 'MNKESKVSCPPFTTEDVLCVRGKPMAKEVRIINNRNSAKQEEWIYSHVNGNTKEKYIFTDGYLVGWQKTELQ' A
#
# COMPACT_ATOMS: atom_id res chain seq x y z
N MET A 1 13.15 11.26 -32.63
CA MET A 1 12.59 11.74 -31.34
C MET A 1 11.31 10.98 -31.10
N ASN A 2 11.37 9.84 -30.41
CA ASN A 2 10.17 9.06 -30.14
C ASN A 2 9.94 9.13 -28.64
N LYS A 3 9.04 10.04 -28.22
CA LYS A 3 8.53 10.09 -26.86
C LYS A 3 7.75 8.81 -26.63
N GLU A 4 8.41 7.81 -26.03
CA GLU A 4 7.72 6.69 -25.42
C GLU A 4 6.67 7.26 -24.47
N SER A 5 5.41 7.16 -24.88
CA SER A 5 4.29 7.40 -23.97
C SER A 5 4.37 6.28 -22.95
N LYS A 6 5.08 6.53 -21.85
CA LYS A 6 4.95 5.73 -20.64
C LYS A 6 3.47 5.79 -20.28
N VAL A 7 2.73 4.76 -20.66
CA VAL A 7 1.45 4.45 -20.04
C VAL A 7 1.80 4.16 -18.60
N SER A 8 1.82 5.21 -17.79
CA SER A 8 1.91 5.09 -16.34
C SER A 8 0.56 4.51 -15.96
N CYS A 9 0.45 3.19 -15.91
CA CYS A 9 -0.63 2.55 -15.18
C CYS A 9 -0.70 3.28 -13.84
N PRO A 10 -1.86 3.83 -13.45
CA PRO A 10 -1.96 4.53 -12.18
C PRO A 10 -1.47 3.58 -11.07
N PRO A 11 -0.68 4.08 -10.11
CA PRO A 11 -0.21 3.24 -9.01
C PRO A 11 -1.42 2.62 -8.30
N PHE A 12 -1.34 1.32 -7.98
CA PHE A 12 -2.40 0.58 -7.28
C PHE A 12 -2.98 1.44 -6.14
N THR A 13 -4.29 1.62 -6.12
CA THR A 13 -4.95 2.43 -5.10
C THR A 13 -5.30 1.59 -3.87
N THR A 14 -5.68 2.27 -2.79
CA THR A 14 -6.29 1.60 -1.63
C THR A 14 -7.52 0.77 -2.01
N GLU A 15 -8.33 1.23 -2.97
CA GLU A 15 -9.53 0.51 -3.44
C GLU A 15 -9.18 -0.77 -4.21
N ASP A 16 -8.15 -0.72 -5.05
CA ASP A 16 -7.65 -1.90 -5.77
C ASP A 16 -7.18 -2.98 -4.78
N VAL A 17 -6.44 -2.57 -3.75
CA VAL A 17 -5.94 -3.51 -2.72
C VAL A 17 -7.08 -4.06 -1.87
N LEU A 18 -8.07 -3.23 -1.49
CA LEU A 18 -9.27 -3.71 -0.79
C LEU A 18 -10.08 -4.70 -1.64
N CYS A 19 -10.18 -4.46 -2.94
CA CYS A 19 -10.93 -5.34 -3.84
C CYS A 19 -10.29 -6.73 -3.94
N VAL A 20 -8.95 -6.79 -3.97
CA VAL A 20 -8.20 -8.05 -4.13
C VAL A 20 -7.99 -8.78 -2.81
N ARG A 21 -7.62 -8.05 -1.74
CA ARG A 21 -7.21 -8.63 -0.44
C ARG A 21 -8.30 -8.57 0.62
N GLY A 22 -9.36 -7.81 0.39
CA GLY A 22 -10.38 -7.53 1.40
C GLY A 22 -9.87 -6.55 2.46
N LYS A 23 -10.45 -6.63 3.65
CA LYS A 23 -10.10 -5.73 4.75
C LYS A 23 -8.76 -6.11 5.38
N PRO A 24 -7.85 -5.15 5.63
CA PRO A 24 -6.63 -5.43 6.38
C PRO A 24 -6.94 -5.79 7.83
N MET A 25 -6.07 -6.59 8.44
CA MET A 25 -6.18 -6.94 9.86
C MET A 25 -5.90 -5.73 10.76
N ALA A 26 -4.94 -4.89 10.37
CA ALA A 26 -4.67 -3.64 11.06
C ALA A 26 -4.40 -2.52 10.04
N LYS A 27 -4.81 -1.31 10.38
CA LYS A 27 -4.62 -0.11 9.58
C LYS A 27 -4.16 1.01 10.49
N GLU A 28 -3.03 1.61 10.15
CA GLU A 28 -2.48 2.80 10.82
C GLU A 28 -2.45 3.95 9.82
N VAL A 29 -2.79 5.15 10.26
CA VAL A 29 -2.79 6.36 9.43
C VAL A 29 -1.93 7.41 10.11
N ARG A 30 -0.96 7.95 9.38
CA ARG A 30 -0.04 8.99 9.86
C ARG A 30 0.09 10.12 8.85
N ILE A 31 0.25 11.35 9.33
CA ILE A 31 0.53 12.52 8.51
C ILE A 31 2.05 12.69 8.50
N ILE A 32 2.68 12.46 7.35
CA ILE A 32 4.16 12.40 7.25
C ILE A 32 4.80 13.72 6.80
N ASN A 33 4.01 14.72 6.42
CA ASN A 33 4.56 15.98 5.93
C ASN A 33 3.74 17.19 6.39
N ASN A 34 4.34 18.05 7.24
CA ASN A 34 3.65 19.18 7.87
C ASN A 34 3.41 20.37 6.91
N ARG A 35 4.10 20.40 5.76
CA ARG A 35 3.93 21.46 4.73
C ARG A 35 2.96 21.10 3.61
N ASN A 36 2.78 19.81 3.31
CA ASN A 36 2.00 19.33 2.17
C ASN A 36 0.90 18.33 2.56
N SER A 37 0.65 18.16 3.87
CA SER A 37 -0.37 17.30 4.47
C SER A 37 -0.49 15.90 3.83
N ALA A 38 0.63 15.31 3.40
CA ALA A 38 0.61 14.00 2.78
C ALA A 38 0.16 12.95 3.81
N LYS A 39 -1.00 12.34 3.57
CA LYS A 39 -1.56 11.29 4.41
C LYS A 39 -0.94 9.97 4.00
N GLN A 40 -0.26 9.30 4.93
CA GLN A 40 0.26 7.96 4.73
C GLN A 40 -0.57 6.95 5.52
N GLU A 41 -0.92 5.84 4.88
CA GLU A 41 -1.66 4.74 5.49
C GLU A 41 -0.84 3.47 5.41
N GLU A 42 -0.70 2.76 6.51
CA GLU A 42 0.02 1.50 6.61
C GLU A 42 -0.97 0.39 6.94
N TRP A 43 -1.11 -0.59 6.06
CA TRP A 43 -2.09 -1.65 6.17
C TRP A 43 -1.41 -2.99 6.33
N ILE A 44 -1.85 -3.78 7.29
CA ILE A 44 -1.26 -5.07 7.65
C ILE A 44 -2.24 -6.19 7.33
N TYR A 45 -1.76 -7.20 6.63
CA TYR A 45 -2.45 -8.45 6.37
C TYR A 45 -1.62 -9.59 6.96
N SER A 46 -2.22 -10.46 7.77
CA SER A 46 -1.57 -11.71 8.20
C SER A 46 -2.28 -12.88 7.55
N HIS A 47 -1.51 -13.83 7.02
CA HIS A 47 -2.07 -15.04 6.42
C HIS A 47 -2.07 -16.14 7.46
N VAL A 48 -3.27 -16.61 7.81
CA VAL A 48 -3.47 -17.64 8.85
C VAL A 48 -2.87 -18.99 8.44
N ASN A 49 -2.71 -19.23 7.13
CA ASN A 49 -2.20 -20.50 6.58
C ASN A 49 -0.69 -20.54 6.31
N GLY A 50 0.01 -19.42 6.48
CA GLY A 50 1.44 -19.36 6.21
C GLY A 50 1.96 -18.21 7.00
N ASN A 51 2.73 -18.52 8.03
CA ASN A 51 3.36 -17.69 9.06
C ASN A 51 3.95 -16.39 8.48
N THR A 52 3.15 -15.49 7.94
CA THR A 52 3.57 -14.40 7.08
C THR A 52 2.64 -13.21 7.25
N LYS A 53 3.27 -12.05 7.29
CA LYS A 53 2.65 -10.76 7.48
C LYS A 53 3.07 -9.86 6.33
N GLU A 54 2.11 -9.33 5.60
CA GLU A 54 2.32 -8.34 4.56
C GLU A 54 1.92 -6.96 5.10
N LYS A 55 2.75 -5.96 4.82
CA LYS A 55 2.52 -4.56 5.15
C LYS A 55 2.51 -3.76 3.85
N TYR A 56 1.44 -3.02 3.58
CA TYR A 56 1.29 -2.13 2.44
C TYR A 56 1.34 -0.68 2.94
N ILE A 57 2.01 0.19 2.20
CA ILE A 57 2.20 1.59 2.53
C ILE A 57 1.59 2.42 1.41
N PHE A 58 0.59 3.21 1.74
CA PHE A 58 -0.12 4.10 0.83
C PHE A 58 0.20 5.55 1.17
N THR A 59 0.39 6.40 0.18
CA THR A 59 0.46 7.86 0.38
C THR A 59 -0.60 8.50 -0.51
N ASP A 60 -1.46 9.32 0.09
CA ASP A 60 -2.58 9.99 -0.60
C ASP A 60 -3.51 9.02 -1.35
N GLY A 61 -3.71 7.82 -0.79
CA GLY A 61 -4.54 6.77 -1.39
C GLY A 61 -3.85 5.89 -2.43
N TYR A 62 -2.59 6.17 -2.78
CA TYR A 62 -1.80 5.40 -3.74
C TYR A 62 -0.77 4.52 -3.05
N LEU A 63 -0.62 3.27 -3.50
CA LEU A 63 0.38 2.35 -3.00
C LEU A 63 1.78 2.83 -3.39
N VAL A 64 2.59 3.14 -2.39
CA VAL A 64 3.98 3.60 -2.56
C VAL A 64 5.00 2.53 -2.17
N GLY A 65 4.59 1.50 -1.46
CA GLY A 65 5.48 0.40 -1.08
C GLY A 65 4.75 -0.75 -0.39
N TRP A 66 5.40 -1.90 -0.33
CA TRP A 66 4.92 -3.04 0.45
C TRP A 66 6.10 -3.88 0.94
N GLN A 67 5.87 -4.65 2.00
CA GLN A 67 6.86 -5.52 2.63
C GLN A 67 6.17 -6.82 3.06
N LYS A 68 6.83 -7.96 2.84
CA LYS A 68 6.42 -9.26 3.40
C LYS A 68 7.43 -9.69 4.45
N THR A 69 6.92 -10.16 5.59
CA THR A 69 7.71 -10.68 6.70
C THR A 69 7.24 -12.09 7.02
N GLU A 70 8.17 -13.03 7.09
CA GLU A 70 7.88 -14.38 7.57
C GLU A 70 8.03 -14.38 9.10
N LEU A 71 6.96 -14.76 9.78
CA LEU A 71 6.92 -15.02 11.21
C LEU A 71 7.51 -16.43 11.41
N GLN A 72 8.53 -16.57 12.25
CA GLN A 72 9.09 -17.87 12.64
C GLN A 72 8.36 -18.42 13.86
#